data_AF-A0A1H7H0K3-F1
#
_entry.id   AF-A0A1H7H0K3-F1
#
_cell.length_a   1.000
_cell.length_b   1.000
_cell.length_c   1.000
_cell.angle_alpha   90.00
_cell.angle_beta   90.00
_cell.angle_gamma   90.00
#
_symmetry.space_group_name_H-M   'P 1'
#
loop_
_entity.id
_entity.type
_entity.pdbx_description
1 polymer ?
#
loop_
_entity_poly.entity_id
_entity_poly.type
_entity_poly.pdbx_seq_one_letter_code
_entity_poly.pdbx_strand_id
1 'polypeptide(L)'
;MLKIRTTRRFLFSSVPAAFAGMALGGRAIARDGDAFHFEVTRTDEEWRAMLTETEYTIMRLGGTEAPKSDPLWDSEEDGTYTCKGCDLPLYEGRFKVVIDKGWLFYRHSYPNSVLTGIDKSVYSQFAQRDGDKDAPMLPTEVDISQFSDEERDLLDPLLSLEVHCRRCASHLGHILYVENKLVHCINGTSLNFSPEAA
;
A
#
# COMPACT_ATOMS: atom_id res chain seq x y z
N MET A 1 42.85 53.69 -23.58
CA MET A 1 41.86 54.65 -24.11
C MET A 1 41.96 54.68 -25.63
N LEU A 2 40.99 54.11 -26.34
CA LEU A 2 40.81 54.33 -27.77
C LEU A 2 39.29 54.40 -28.03
N LYS A 3 38.80 55.59 -28.36
CA LYS A 3 37.43 55.86 -28.79
C LYS A 3 37.37 55.78 -30.32
N ILE A 4 36.13 55.74 -30.83
CA ILE A 4 35.67 56.03 -32.21
C ILE A 4 35.51 54.71 -33.01
N ARG A 5 34.37 54.35 -33.63
CA ARG A 5 33.32 55.14 -34.30
C ARG A 5 31.98 54.38 -34.36
N THR A 6 30.91 55.12 -34.21
CA THR A 6 29.51 54.76 -34.47
C THR A 6 29.25 54.58 -35.97
N THR A 7 28.54 53.52 -36.39
CA THR A 7 27.70 53.59 -37.61
C THR A 7 26.59 52.54 -37.65
N ARG A 8 25.35 53.06 -37.52
CA ARG A 8 24.08 52.75 -38.19
C ARG A 8 23.73 51.29 -38.59
N ARG A 9 22.62 50.84 -37.97
CA ARG A 9 21.36 50.28 -38.55
C ARG A 9 21.49 49.38 -39.78
N PHE A 10 21.00 48.15 -39.66
CA PHE A 10 20.25 47.29 -40.62
C PHE A 10 20.23 45.90 -39.95
N LEU A 11 19.19 45.09 -39.76
CA LEU A 11 17.79 45.01 -40.16
C LEU A 11 17.07 44.25 -39.02
N PHE A 12 15.83 44.62 -38.68
CA PHE A 12 14.95 43.74 -37.92
C PHE A 12 14.60 42.55 -38.80
N SER A 13 15.17 41.37 -38.53
CA SER A 13 14.60 40.11 -39.03
C SER A 13 13.75 39.53 -37.90
N SER A 14 12.44 39.78 -37.96
CA SER A 14 11.46 39.00 -37.21
C SER A 14 11.56 37.55 -37.67
N VAL A 15 12.13 36.68 -36.85
CA VAL A 15 11.98 35.23 -37.02
C VAL A 15 10.64 34.86 -36.38
N PRO A 16 9.62 34.46 -37.15
CA PRO A 16 8.49 33.77 -36.56
C PRO A 16 9.01 32.38 -36.20
N ALA A 17 9.37 32.16 -34.93
CA ALA A 17 9.53 30.82 -34.43
C ALA A 17 8.15 30.17 -34.50
N ALA A 18 7.97 29.32 -35.50
CA ALA A 18 6.79 28.52 -35.70
C ALA A 18 6.45 27.80 -34.38
N PHE A 19 5.21 27.98 -33.91
CA PHE A 19 4.62 27.13 -32.89
C PHE A 19 4.52 25.72 -33.47
N ALA A 20 5.58 24.94 -33.31
CA ALA A 20 5.62 23.55 -33.68
C ALA A 20 4.83 22.75 -32.63
N GLY A 21 3.63 22.33 -33.03
CA GLY A 21 3.06 21.05 -32.61
C GLY A 21 2.59 20.94 -31.16
N MET A 22 1.41 21.47 -30.87
CA MET A 22 0.52 20.84 -29.90
C MET A 22 -0.03 19.55 -30.53
N ALA A 23 0.60 18.42 -30.22
CA ALA A 23 0.11 17.03 -30.41
C ALA A 23 1.14 16.13 -29.71
N LEU A 24 0.84 15.24 -28.77
CA LEU A 24 -0.39 14.64 -28.26
C LEU A 24 -0.16 14.37 -26.76
N GLY A 25 -1.24 14.18 -26.01
CA GLY A 25 -1.22 13.63 -24.65
C GLY A 25 -0.68 12.19 -24.63
N GLY A 26 0.63 12.05 -24.82
CA GLY A 26 1.34 10.82 -24.49
C GLY A 26 1.27 10.64 -22.99
N ARG A 27 0.62 9.56 -22.53
CA ARG A 27 0.82 9.08 -21.17
C ARG A 27 2.33 9.00 -20.94
N ALA A 28 2.82 9.65 -19.89
CA ALA A 28 4.20 9.42 -19.45
C ALA A 28 4.31 7.92 -19.14
N ILE A 29 4.95 7.16 -20.03
CA ILE A 29 5.31 5.78 -19.76
C ILE A 29 6.58 5.87 -18.93
N ALA A 30 6.52 5.49 -17.66
CA ALA A 30 7.70 5.40 -16.80
C ALA A 30 8.77 4.55 -17.50
N ARG A 31 10.02 5.00 -17.48
CA ARG A 31 11.12 4.19 -18.02
C ARG A 31 11.36 3.04 -17.05
N ASP A 32 11.73 1.88 -17.58
CA ASP A 32 11.99 0.63 -16.83
C ASP A 32 13.02 0.79 -15.69
N GLY A 33 13.79 1.88 -15.65
CA GLY A 33 14.75 2.23 -14.60
C GLY A 33 14.24 3.14 -13.48
N ASP A 34 12.96 3.55 -13.49
CA ASP A 34 12.37 4.47 -12.50
C ASP A 34 11.52 3.75 -11.43
N ALA A 35 11.45 2.41 -11.47
CA ALA A 35 10.72 1.63 -10.49
C ALA A 35 11.45 1.58 -9.14
N PHE A 36 10.71 1.63 -8.04
CA PHE A 36 11.29 1.49 -6.70
C PHE A 36 11.93 0.11 -6.54
N HIS A 37 13.24 0.07 -6.24
CA HIS A 37 13.96 -1.17 -5.98
C HIS A 37 13.90 -1.52 -4.49
N PHE A 38 13.37 -2.70 -4.20
CA PHE A 38 13.38 -3.28 -2.86
C PHE A 38 14.76 -3.85 -2.53
N GLU A 39 15.16 -3.81 -1.26
CA GLU A 39 16.45 -4.36 -0.83
C GLU A 39 16.50 -5.88 -1.01
N VAL A 40 15.35 -6.54 -0.88
CA VAL A 40 15.18 -7.97 -1.10
C VAL A 40 14.29 -8.18 -2.31
N THR A 41 14.90 -8.68 -3.39
CA THR A 41 14.24 -9.09 -4.63
C THR A 41 14.47 -10.56 -4.87
N ARG A 42 13.44 -11.26 -5.35
CA ARG A 42 13.49 -12.68 -5.75
C ARG A 42 12.63 -12.89 -6.98
N THR A 43 12.93 -13.92 -7.75
CA THR A 43 12.07 -14.34 -8.88
C THR A 43 10.80 -15.02 -8.37
N ASP A 44 9.80 -15.13 -9.23
CA ASP A 44 8.56 -15.85 -8.91
C ASP A 44 8.83 -17.31 -8.55
N GLU A 45 9.79 -17.96 -9.22
CA GLU A 45 10.19 -19.34 -8.92
C GLU A 45 10.82 -19.46 -7.53
N GLU A 46 11.70 -18.52 -7.15
CA GLU A 46 12.31 -18.49 -5.82
C GLU A 46 11.27 -18.25 -4.72
N TRP A 47 10.30 -17.36 -4.97
CA TRP A 47 9.18 -17.14 -4.04
C TRP A 47 8.31 -18.38 -3.89
N ARG A 48 7.94 -19.03 -4.99
CA ARG A 48 7.13 -20.27 -4.96
C ARG A 48 7.87 -21.46 -4.36
N ALA A 49 9.20 -21.46 -4.40
CA ALA A 49 10.01 -22.48 -3.74
C ALA A 49 10.06 -22.30 -2.22
N MET A 50 9.97 -21.06 -1.73
CA MET A 50 10.05 -20.73 -0.31
C MET A 50 8.68 -20.69 0.40
N LEU A 51 7.63 -20.31 -0.33
CA LEU A 51 6.28 -20.11 0.21
C LEU A 51 5.36 -21.26 -0.21
N THR A 52 4.42 -21.63 0.67
CA THR A 52 3.25 -22.43 0.26
C THR A 52 2.39 -21.65 -0.73
N GLU A 53 1.51 -22.32 -1.48
CA GLU A 53 0.64 -21.64 -2.46
C GLU A 53 -0.25 -20.57 -1.81
N THR A 54 -0.75 -20.83 -0.61
CA THR A 54 -1.55 -19.87 0.17
C THR A 54 -0.72 -18.66 0.58
N GLU A 55 0.49 -18.87 1.11
CA GLU A 55 1.41 -17.78 1.45
C GLU A 55 1.81 -16.97 0.23
N TYR A 56 2.09 -17.62 -0.90
CA TYR A 56 2.40 -16.93 -2.15
C TYR A 56 1.22 -16.07 -2.60
N THR A 57 0.01 -16.63 -2.59
CA THR A 57 -1.21 -15.91 -2.97
C THR A 57 -1.43 -14.67 -2.10
N ILE A 58 -1.31 -14.82 -0.78
CA ILE A 58 -1.47 -13.70 0.16
C ILE A 58 -0.35 -12.68 -0.05
N MET A 59 0.91 -13.10 0.07
CA MET A 59 2.05 -12.20 0.16
C MET A 59 2.49 -11.59 -1.17
N ARG A 60 2.23 -12.27 -2.30
CA ARG A 60 2.70 -11.82 -3.63
C ARG A 60 1.58 -11.41 -4.56
N LEU A 61 0.36 -11.92 -4.36
CA LEU A 61 -0.80 -11.62 -5.22
C LEU A 61 -1.87 -10.77 -4.50
N GLY A 62 -1.60 -10.30 -3.27
CA GLY A 62 -2.52 -9.44 -2.52
C GLY A 62 -3.76 -10.16 -2.00
N GLY A 63 -3.65 -11.46 -1.70
CA GLY A 63 -4.74 -12.23 -1.10
C GLY A 63 -4.93 -11.93 0.39
N THR A 64 -6.06 -12.37 0.94
CA THR A 64 -6.39 -12.25 2.36
C THR A 64 -6.70 -13.63 2.95
N GLU A 65 -6.16 -13.92 4.14
CA GLU A 65 -6.47 -15.15 4.87
C GLU A 65 -7.90 -15.12 5.44
N ALA A 66 -8.46 -16.30 5.69
CA ALA A 66 -9.76 -16.39 6.36
C ALA A 66 -9.65 -15.90 7.83
N PRO A 67 -10.69 -15.26 8.38
CA PRO A 67 -10.68 -14.85 9.78
C PRO A 67 -10.50 -16.06 10.72
N LYS A 68 -9.74 -15.85 11.79
CA LYS A 68 -9.38 -16.84 12.83
C LYS A 68 -8.59 -18.05 12.29
N SER A 69 -8.00 -17.95 11.10
CA SER A 69 -7.19 -19.02 10.52
C SER A 69 -5.78 -19.09 11.12
N ASP A 70 -5.18 -17.95 11.45
CA ASP A 70 -3.93 -17.91 12.19
C ASP A 70 -4.18 -18.09 13.70
N PRO A 71 -3.53 -19.07 14.37
CA PRO A 71 -3.78 -19.35 15.78
C PRO A 71 -3.33 -18.24 16.74
N LEU A 72 -2.55 -17.26 16.27
CA LEU A 72 -2.11 -16.12 17.06
C LEU A 72 -3.10 -14.96 16.99
N TRP A 73 -4.26 -15.07 16.32
CA TRP A 73 -5.23 -13.98 16.18
C TRP A 73 -5.68 -13.37 17.53
N ASP A 74 -5.87 -14.20 18.55
CA ASP A 74 -6.27 -13.82 19.91
C ASP A 74 -5.13 -13.87 20.94
N SER A 75 -3.92 -14.25 20.52
CA SER A 75 -2.75 -14.24 21.40
C SER A 75 -2.45 -12.84 21.96
N GLU A 76 -2.17 -12.76 23.25
CA GLU A 76 -1.71 -11.55 23.94
C GLU A 76 -0.25 -11.68 24.40
N GLU A 77 0.47 -12.68 23.87
CA GLU A 77 1.87 -12.92 24.21
C GLU A 77 2.78 -11.80 23.68
N ASP A 78 3.71 -11.35 24.51
CA ASP A 78 4.78 -10.43 24.09
C ASP A 78 5.80 -11.15 23.20
N GLY A 79 6.35 -10.41 22.25
CA GLY A 79 7.30 -10.93 21.27
C GLY A 79 7.40 -10.06 20.03
N THR A 80 8.12 -10.54 19.03
CA THR A 80 8.34 -9.85 17.76
C THR A 80 7.71 -10.62 16.61
N TYR A 81 6.97 -9.90 15.78
CA TYR A 81 6.46 -10.41 14.51
C TYR A 81 7.34 -9.90 13.37
N THR A 82 7.89 -10.83 12.59
CA THR A 82 8.77 -10.53 11.45
C THR A 82 8.10 -10.89 10.14
N CYS A 83 8.48 -10.23 9.05
CA CYS A 83 7.99 -10.54 7.71
C CYS A 83 8.43 -11.95 7.31
N LYS A 84 7.49 -12.84 6.99
CA LYS A 84 7.82 -14.22 6.58
C LYS A 84 8.70 -14.30 5.33
N GLY A 85 8.67 -13.28 4.47
CA GLY A 85 9.39 -13.28 3.20
C GLY A 85 10.83 -12.79 3.29
N CYS A 86 11.20 -12.11 4.37
CA CYS A 86 12.56 -11.57 4.50
C CYS A 86 13.09 -11.45 5.91
N ASP A 87 12.31 -11.75 6.95
CA ASP A 87 12.67 -11.65 8.38
C ASP A 87 12.81 -10.23 8.93
N LEU A 88 12.24 -9.21 8.27
CA LEU A 88 12.25 -7.83 8.78
C LEU A 88 11.33 -7.75 10.00
N PRO A 89 11.74 -7.21 11.16
CA PRO A 89 10.83 -6.91 12.25
C PRO A 89 9.76 -5.90 11.82
N LEU A 90 8.48 -6.27 11.98
CA LEU A 90 7.33 -5.48 11.54
C LEU A 90 6.49 -4.98 12.71
N TYR A 91 6.21 -5.85 13.70
CA TYR A 91 5.34 -5.52 14.83
C TYR A 91 5.86 -6.08 16.14
N GLU A 92 5.45 -5.45 17.25
CA GLU A 92 5.68 -5.91 18.62
C GLU A 92 4.37 -6.40 19.23
N GLY A 93 4.41 -7.53 19.94
CA GLY A 93 3.26 -8.15 20.61
C GLY A 93 2.52 -7.22 21.56
N ARG A 94 3.25 -6.42 22.36
CA ARG A 94 2.66 -5.40 23.25
C ARG A 94 1.77 -4.35 22.57
N PHE A 95 1.87 -4.20 21.25
CA PHE A 95 1.02 -3.28 20.47
C PHE A 95 -0.11 -3.99 19.71
N LYS A 96 -0.22 -5.31 19.85
CA LYS A 96 -1.34 -6.09 19.35
C LYS A 96 -2.63 -5.70 20.06
N VAL A 97 -3.72 -5.72 19.30
CA VAL A 97 -5.08 -5.45 19.78
C VAL A 97 -5.93 -6.65 19.38
N VAL A 98 -6.54 -7.33 20.34
CA VAL A 98 -7.47 -8.41 20.01
C VAL A 98 -8.81 -7.80 19.64
N ILE A 99 -9.26 -8.07 18.41
CA ILE A 99 -10.58 -7.70 17.90
C ILE A 99 -11.24 -8.97 17.38
N ASP A 100 -12.48 -9.23 17.78
CA ASP A 100 -13.25 -10.44 17.41
C ASP A 100 -13.75 -10.40 15.95
N LYS A 101 -12.91 -9.89 15.05
CA LYS A 101 -12.98 -10.06 13.60
C LYS A 101 -12.05 -11.18 13.12
N GLY A 102 -11.00 -11.51 13.87
CA GLY A 102 -10.21 -12.73 13.65
C GLY A 102 -8.91 -12.60 12.88
N TRP A 103 -8.42 -11.39 12.60
CA TRP A 103 -7.06 -11.18 12.06
C TRP A 103 -6.13 -10.63 13.14
N LEU A 104 -4.84 -10.46 12.82
CA LEU A 104 -3.88 -9.89 13.75
C LEU A 104 -3.92 -8.36 13.62
N PHE A 105 -4.43 -7.67 14.64
CA PHE A 105 -4.50 -6.21 14.65
C PHE A 105 -3.38 -5.59 15.48
N TYR A 106 -2.79 -4.50 15.00
CA TYR A 106 -1.77 -3.74 15.72
C TYR A 106 -2.06 -2.25 15.72
N ARG A 107 -1.65 -1.56 16.79
CA ARG A 107 -1.73 -0.09 16.85
C ARG A 107 -0.78 0.60 15.87
N HIS A 108 0.41 0.06 15.69
CA HIS A 108 1.40 0.57 14.74
C HIS A 108 2.46 -0.51 14.45
N SER A 109 3.21 -0.31 13.37
CA SER A 109 4.41 -1.09 13.04
C SER A 109 5.67 -0.50 13.68
N TYR A 110 6.79 -1.20 13.57
CA TYR A 110 8.11 -0.61 13.79
C TYR A 110 8.36 0.54 12.80
N PRO A 111 9.05 1.61 13.21
CA PRO A 111 9.40 2.70 12.30
C PRO A 111 10.15 2.19 11.06
N ASN A 112 9.79 2.71 9.87
CA ASN A 112 10.42 2.37 8.59
C ASN A 112 10.38 0.86 8.23
N SER A 113 9.41 0.10 8.74
CA SER A 113 9.27 -1.33 8.46
C SER A 113 8.21 -1.67 7.39
N VAL A 114 7.26 -0.76 7.16
CA VAL A 114 6.17 -0.93 6.19
C VAL A 114 6.11 0.21 5.17
N LEU A 115 5.54 -0.08 4.01
CA LEU A 115 5.06 0.89 3.02
C LEU A 115 3.55 0.81 2.95
N THR A 116 2.92 1.95 2.69
CA THR A 116 1.48 2.03 2.45
C THR A 116 1.21 2.42 1.02
N GLY A 117 0.31 1.69 0.35
CA GLY A 117 -0.20 2.01 -0.97
C GLY A 117 -1.72 2.08 -0.94
N ILE A 118 -2.31 2.72 -1.94
CA ILE A 118 -3.75 2.58 -2.19
C ILE A 118 -3.89 1.33 -3.05
N ASP A 119 -4.53 0.27 -2.54
CA ASP A 119 -4.71 -1.01 -3.24
C ASP A 119 -5.51 -0.78 -4.54
N LYS A 120 -6.80 -0.56 -4.35
CA LYS A 120 -7.84 -0.39 -5.34
C LYS A 120 -8.95 0.44 -4.70
N SER A 121 -9.72 1.12 -5.55
CA SER A 121 -10.92 1.82 -5.12
C SER A 121 -11.94 0.84 -4.49
N VAL A 122 -12.26 1.00 -3.21
CA VAL A 122 -13.27 0.25 -2.45
C VAL A 122 -14.65 0.48 -3.08
N TYR A 123 -14.98 1.71 -3.48
CA TYR A 123 -16.28 2.00 -4.08
C TYR A 123 -16.42 1.42 -5.50
N SER A 124 -15.42 1.49 -6.37
CA SER A 124 -15.54 0.96 -7.75
C SER A 124 -15.72 -0.56 -7.82
N GLN A 125 -15.29 -1.29 -6.79
CA GLN A 125 -15.38 -2.76 -6.74
C GLN A 125 -16.56 -3.26 -5.89
N PHE A 126 -16.98 -2.53 -4.86
CA PHE A 126 -18.05 -2.97 -3.96
C PHE A 126 -19.37 -2.21 -4.16
N ALA A 127 -19.39 -1.01 -4.75
CA ALA A 127 -20.63 -0.27 -5.04
C ALA A 127 -21.42 -0.83 -6.23
N GLN A 128 -20.89 -1.82 -6.97
CA GLN A 128 -21.70 -2.54 -7.97
C GLN A 128 -22.45 -3.75 -7.40
N ARG A 129 -22.26 -4.06 -6.12
CA ARG A 129 -22.78 -5.29 -5.52
C ARG A 129 -23.67 -4.95 -4.33
N ASP A 130 -24.80 -4.33 -4.63
CA ASP A 130 -25.91 -4.21 -3.68
C ASP A 130 -26.17 -5.58 -3.02
N GLY A 131 -25.94 -5.65 -1.71
CA GLY A 131 -26.36 -6.79 -0.87
C GLY A 131 -25.32 -7.89 -0.59
N ASP A 132 -24.04 -7.72 -0.93
CA ASP A 132 -23.03 -8.72 -0.55
C ASP A 132 -22.56 -8.55 0.90
N LYS A 133 -23.22 -9.25 1.82
CA LYS A 133 -22.87 -9.41 3.24
C LYS A 133 -21.45 -9.98 3.49
N ASP A 134 -20.78 -10.44 2.43
CA ASP A 134 -19.44 -11.02 2.46
C ASP A 134 -18.36 -10.03 1.94
N ALA A 135 -18.72 -8.76 1.71
CA ALA A 135 -17.76 -7.71 1.36
C ALA A 135 -16.73 -7.50 2.49
N PRO A 136 -15.42 -7.39 2.17
CA PRO A 136 -14.38 -7.21 3.17
C PRO A 136 -14.62 -5.88 3.90
N MET A 137 -14.94 -5.99 5.19
CA MET A 137 -15.03 -4.95 6.23
C MET A 137 -14.95 -3.50 5.73
N LEU A 138 -15.99 -3.03 5.04
CA LEU A 138 -16.38 -1.65 5.30
C LEU A 138 -16.72 -1.61 6.80
N PRO A 139 -16.21 -0.62 7.57
CA PRO A 139 -16.48 -0.56 8.99
C PRO A 139 -18.00 -0.65 9.17
N THR A 140 -18.51 -1.72 9.77
CA THR A 140 -19.95 -1.94 9.94
C THR A 140 -20.60 -0.88 10.84
N GLU A 141 -19.79 0.04 11.37
CA GLU A 141 -20.16 1.16 12.23
C GLU A 141 -20.16 2.51 11.51
N VAL A 142 -19.60 2.59 10.30
CA VAL A 142 -19.70 3.80 9.49
C VAL A 142 -20.96 3.64 8.65
N ASP A 143 -22.02 4.34 9.03
CA ASP A 143 -23.22 4.46 8.20
C ASP A 143 -22.86 5.26 6.94
N ILE A 144 -22.34 4.54 5.94
CA ILE A 144 -21.89 5.13 4.68
C ILE A 144 -23.04 5.80 3.93
N SER A 145 -24.30 5.46 4.27
CA SER A 145 -25.48 6.10 3.68
C SER A 145 -25.56 7.59 3.99
N GLN A 146 -24.85 8.06 5.02
CA GLN A 146 -24.80 9.47 5.44
C GLN A 146 -23.86 10.33 4.59
N PHE A 147 -22.94 9.71 3.84
CA PHE A 147 -22.04 10.42 2.94
C PHE A 147 -22.62 10.44 1.53
N SER A 148 -22.49 11.56 0.83
CA SER A 148 -22.76 11.67 -0.60
C SER A 148 -21.82 10.77 -1.40
N ASP A 149 -22.19 10.45 -2.64
CA ASP A 149 -21.33 9.65 -3.53
C ASP A 149 -19.96 10.35 -3.76
N GLU A 150 -19.93 11.68 -3.78
CA GLU A 150 -18.71 12.48 -3.90
C GLU A 150 -17.82 12.38 -2.66
N GLU A 151 -18.41 12.38 -1.46
CA GLU A 151 -17.67 12.18 -0.20
C GLU A 151 -17.15 10.75 -0.06
N ARG A 152 -17.94 9.78 -0.50
CA ARG A 152 -17.53 8.37 -0.59
C ARG A 152 -16.31 8.25 -1.50
N ASP A 153 -16.37 8.76 -2.72
CA ASP A 153 -15.23 8.74 -3.66
C ASP A 153 -13.96 9.39 -3.09
N LEU A 154 -14.10 10.41 -2.23
CA LEU A 154 -12.98 11.05 -1.54
C LEU A 154 -12.43 10.23 -0.36
N LEU A 155 -13.28 9.47 0.33
CA LEU A 155 -12.90 8.62 1.47
C LEU A 155 -12.38 7.24 1.04
N ASP A 156 -12.67 6.83 -0.19
CA ASP A 156 -12.27 5.57 -0.81
C ASP A 156 -10.80 5.17 -0.58
N PRO A 157 -9.83 6.08 -0.81
CA PRO A 157 -8.42 5.73 -0.69
C PRO A 157 -7.98 5.59 0.76
N LEU A 158 -8.70 6.23 1.70
CA LEU A 158 -8.43 6.16 3.13
C LEU A 158 -8.97 4.89 3.76
N LEU A 159 -9.95 4.24 3.12
CA LEU A 159 -10.56 2.99 3.56
C LEU A 159 -9.82 1.73 3.07
N SER A 160 -8.83 1.87 2.18
CA SER A 160 -8.02 0.75 1.68
C SER A 160 -6.55 1.14 1.50
N LEU A 161 -5.93 1.54 2.61
CA LEU A 161 -4.48 1.69 2.69
C LEU A 161 -3.85 0.32 2.90
N GLU A 162 -3.37 -0.28 1.81
CA GLU A 162 -2.67 -1.55 1.80
C GLU A 162 -1.30 -1.40 2.46
N VAL A 163 -0.91 -2.39 3.25
CA VAL A 163 0.36 -2.45 3.96
C VAL A 163 1.24 -3.49 3.30
N HIS A 164 2.42 -3.05 2.90
CA HIS A 164 3.47 -3.91 2.34
C HIS A 164 4.74 -3.87 3.19
N CYS A 165 5.51 -4.94 3.16
CA CYS A 165 6.84 -4.96 3.75
C CYS A 165 7.76 -3.99 2.99
N ARG A 166 8.39 -3.05 3.72
CA ARG A 166 9.32 -2.05 3.17
C ARG A 166 10.49 -2.68 2.42
N ARG A 167 10.92 -3.87 2.84
CA ARG A 167 12.15 -4.53 2.41
C ARG A 167 11.99 -5.47 1.22
N CYS A 168 10.87 -6.19 1.11
CA CYS A 168 10.65 -7.21 0.09
C CYS A 168 9.33 -7.09 -0.69
N ALA A 169 8.58 -6.01 -0.47
CA ALA A 169 7.30 -5.75 -1.13
C ALA A 169 6.19 -6.78 -0.85
N SER A 170 6.34 -7.67 0.13
CA SER A 170 5.28 -8.63 0.43
C SER A 170 4.05 -7.91 0.96
N HIS A 171 2.87 -8.22 0.42
CA HIS A 171 1.59 -7.83 0.97
C HIS A 171 1.48 -8.35 2.41
N LEU A 172 1.02 -7.50 3.32
CA LEU A 172 0.83 -7.82 4.72
C LEU A 172 -0.64 -7.75 5.11
N GLY A 173 -1.38 -6.76 4.60
CA GLY A 173 -2.78 -6.51 4.95
C GLY A 173 -3.13 -5.05 4.69
N HIS A 174 -3.89 -4.42 5.60
CA HIS A 174 -4.39 -3.05 5.42
C HIS A 174 -4.38 -2.26 6.73
N ILE A 175 -4.43 -0.93 6.64
CA ILE A 175 -4.79 -0.05 7.75
C ILE A 175 -6.27 0.27 7.62
N LEU A 176 -7.05 -0.10 8.63
CA LEU A 176 -8.51 -0.02 8.62
C LEU A 176 -9.02 0.66 9.89
N TYR A 177 -10.20 1.25 9.81
CA TYR A 177 -10.93 1.72 10.98
C TYR A 177 -11.93 0.65 11.44
N VAL A 178 -11.65 -0.01 12.57
CA VAL A 178 -12.44 -1.14 13.08
C VAL A 178 -12.77 -0.89 14.56
N GLU A 179 -14.05 -1.00 14.94
CA GLU A 179 -14.52 -0.80 16.32
C GLU A 179 -14.00 0.50 16.94
N ASN A 180 -14.20 1.60 16.23
CA ASN A 180 -13.69 2.93 16.57
C ASN A 180 -12.17 3.06 16.77
N LYS A 181 -11.36 2.19 16.15
CA LYS A 181 -9.89 2.23 16.22
C LYS A 181 -9.30 2.20 14.82
N LEU A 182 -8.35 3.08 14.55
CA LEU A 182 -7.47 2.95 13.38
C LEU A 182 -6.39 1.91 13.71
N VAL A 183 -6.36 0.80 12.98
CA VAL A 183 -5.50 -0.35 13.25
C VAL A 183 -4.88 -0.91 11.98
N HIS A 184 -3.68 -1.46 12.12
CA HIS A 184 -3.09 -2.33 11.10
C HIS A 184 -3.75 -3.71 11.21
N CYS A 185 -4.57 -4.09 10.24
CA CYS A 185 -5.17 -5.41 10.09
C CYS A 185 -4.27 -6.27 9.20
N ILE A 186 -3.56 -7.24 9.78
CA ILE A 186 -2.47 -7.96 9.12
C ILE A 186 -2.79 -9.45 9.05
N ASN A 187 -2.49 -10.06 7.90
CA ASN A 187 -2.53 -11.51 7.71
C ASN A 187 -1.43 -12.15 8.58
N GLY A 188 -1.81 -13.04 9.50
CA GLY A 188 -0.87 -13.86 10.27
C GLY A 188 0.00 -14.74 9.38
N THR A 189 -0.55 -15.23 8.26
CA THR A 189 0.17 -15.98 7.22
C THR A 189 1.39 -15.22 6.67
N SER A 190 1.39 -13.89 6.72
CA SER A 190 2.50 -13.05 6.25
C SER A 190 3.61 -12.84 7.28
N LEU A 191 3.44 -13.36 8.51
CA LEU A 191 4.30 -13.11 9.65
C LEU A 191 4.93 -14.42 10.18
N ASN A 192 6.09 -14.28 10.79
CA ASN A 192 6.66 -15.24 11.74
C ASN A 192 6.64 -14.60 13.12
N PHE A 193 6.35 -15.36 14.18
CA PHE A 193 6.35 -14.88 15.57
C PHE A 193 7.53 -15.46 16.36
N SER A 194 8.16 -14.62 17.18
CA SER A 194 9.19 -15.01 18.13
C SER A 194 8.83 -14.45 19.51
N PRO A 195 8.48 -15.30 20.50
CA PRO A 195 8.11 -14.83 21.83
C PRO A 195 9.29 -14.16 22.54
N GLU A 196 9.01 -13.16 23.39
CA GLU A 196 10.03 -12.56 24.24
C GLU A 196 10.51 -13.58 25.29
N ALA A 197 11.80 -13.55 25.63
CA ALA A 197 12.33 -14.43 26.66
C ALA A 197 11.77 -14.01 28.04
N ALA A 198 11.31 -15.01 28.81
CA ALA A 198 10.76 -14.83 30.16
C ALA A 198 11.80 -14.40 31.20
#